data_AF-A0AAU1LF57-F1
#
_entry.id   AF-A0AAU1LF57-F1
#
_cell.length_a   1.000
_cell.length_b   1.000
_cell.length_c   1.000
_cell.angle_alpha   90.00
_cell.angle_beta   90.00
_cell.angle_gamma   90.00
#
_symmetry.space_group_name_H-M   'P 1'
#
loop_
_entity.id
_entity.type
_entity.pdbx_description
1 polymer ?
#
loop_
_entity_poly.entity_id
_entity_poly.type
_entity_poly.pdbx_seq_one_letter_code
_entity_poly.pdbx_strand_id
1 'polypeptide(L)' 'MKGVVVARAPLHVRNTPTTSAKVIGTLGPNEKVELSCQAKGSWVEGNNIWYRLHGKPGWVAARFVHNYTPVQWCR' A
#
# COMPACT_ATOMS: atom_id res chain seq x y z
N MET A 1 2.10 6.07 -10.56
CA MET A 1 0.73 6.50 -10.16
C MET A 1 0.83 7.19 -8.81
N LYS A 2 0.01 8.19 -8.50
CA LYS A 2 0.12 8.97 -7.25
C LYS A 2 -0.99 8.60 -6.27
N GLY A 3 -0.67 8.64 -4.97
CA GLY A 3 -1.63 8.46 -3.90
C GLY A 3 -1.23 9.20 -2.61
N VAL A 4 -2.11 9.14 -1.62
CA VAL A 4 -1.89 9.71 -0.29
C VAL A 4 -2.36 8.73 0.79
N VAL A 5 -1.60 8.64 1.88
CA VAL A 5 -1.97 7.82 3.05
C VAL A 5 -3.14 8.49 3.79
N VAL A 6 -4.25 7.76 3.91
CA VAL A 6 -5.46 8.22 4.61
C VAL A 6 -5.66 7.54 5.98
N ALA A 7 -4.71 6.69 6.40
CA ALA A 7 -4.68 6.13 7.75
C ALA A 7 -4.50 7.23 8.81
N ARG A 8 -5.16 7.06 9.96
CA ARG A 8 -5.01 7.95 11.12
C ARG A 8 -3.72 7.68 11.92
N ALA A 9 -3.16 6.48 11.79
CA ALA A 9 -1.93 6.04 12.43
C ALA A 9 -0.88 5.67 11.36
N PRO A 10 0.42 5.51 11.73
CA PRO A 10 1.43 5.08 10.78
C PRO A 10 1.05 3.80 10.04
N LEU A 11 1.08 3.84 8.72
CA LEU A 11 0.75 2.71 7.85
C LEU A 11 1.98 1.83 7.67
N HIS A 12 1.89 0.56 8.02
CA HIS A 12 2.99 -0.39 7.84
C HIS A 12 3.26 -0.69 6.37
N VAL A 13 4.53 -0.58 5.98
CA VAL A 13 5.07 -1.11 4.73
C VAL A 13 5.57 -2.52 4.98
N ARG A 14 5.08 -3.50 4.22
CA ARG A 14 5.40 -4.92 4.38
C ARG A 14 6.15 -5.48 3.18
N ASN A 15 6.98 -6.51 3.36
CA ASN A 15 7.79 -7.05 2.26
C ASN A 15 6.97 -7.72 1.14
N THR A 16 5.78 -8.23 1.48
CA THR A 16 4.84 -8.95 0.59
C THR A 16 3.41 -8.54 0.97
N PRO A 17 2.43 -8.72 0.07
CA PRO A 17 1.05 -8.23 0.27
C PRO A 17 0.24 -9.11 1.24
N THR A 18 0.71 -9.24 2.49
CA THR A 18 0.00 -9.96 3.55
C THR A 18 0.26 -9.33 4.91
N THR A 19 -0.72 -9.37 5.82
CA THR A 19 -0.62 -8.87 7.19
C THR A 19 0.36 -9.66 8.06
N SER A 20 0.70 -10.89 7.68
CA SER A 20 1.71 -11.70 8.37
C SER A 20 3.15 -11.39 7.93
N ALA A 21 3.33 -10.63 6.85
CA ALA A 21 4.66 -10.31 6.32
C ALA A 21 5.41 -9.38 7.25
N LYS A 22 6.75 -9.50 7.26
CA LYS A 22 7.64 -8.60 7.99
C LYS A 22 7.36 -7.15 7.62
N VAL A 23 7.20 -6.30 8.64
CA VAL A 23 7.18 -4.84 8.49
C VAL A 23 8.60 -4.37 8.20
N ILE A 24 8.78 -3.66 7.08
CA ILE A 24 10.08 -3.15 6.61
C ILE A 24 10.14 -1.62 6.63
N GLY A 25 9.06 -0.96 7.05
CA GLY A 25 8.98 0.48 7.19
C GLY A 25 7.57 0.94 7.56
N THR A 26 7.40 2.25 7.63
CA THR A 26 6.12 2.90 7.88
C THR A 26 5.97 4.14 7.00
N LEU A 27 4.72 4.54 6.77
CA LEU A 27 4.35 5.80 6.15
C LEU A 27 3.47 6.59 7.12
N GLY A 28 3.66 7.90 7.17
CA GLY A 28 2.88 8.79 8.03
C GLY A 28 1.48 9.11 7.45
N PRO A 29 0.53 9.53 8.29
CA PRO A 29 -0.71 10.14 7.81
C PRO A 29 -0.44 11.30 6.84
N ASN A 30 -1.23 11.40 5.77
CA ASN A 30 -1.10 12.41 4.70
C ASN A 30 0.20 12.34 3.88
N GLU A 31 1.04 11.31 4.08
CA GLU A 31 2.23 11.13 3.27
C GLU A 31 1.85 10.85 1.82
N LYS A 32 2.45 11.59 0.89
CA LYS A 32 2.27 11.40 -0.56
C LYS A 32 3.16 10.25 -1.00
N VAL A 33 2.58 9.32 -1.76
CA VAL A 33 3.29 8.14 -2.24
C VAL A 33 3.16 7.99 -3.75
N GLU A 34 4.17 7.36 -4.33
CA GLU A 34 4.11 6.86 -5.69
C GLU A 34 3.90 5.34 -5.65
N LEU A 35 2.93 4.89 -6.45
CA LEU A 35 2.51 3.49 -6.56
C LEU A 35 2.96 2.94 -7.92
N SER A 36 3.45 1.71 -7.92
CA SER A 36 3.92 0.97 -9.10
C SER A 36 2.83 0.09 -9.70
N CYS A 37 2.19 -0.75 -8.89
CA CYS A 37 1.14 -1.67 -9.33
C CYS A 37 0.34 -2.19 -8.12
N GLN A 38 -0.75 -2.91 -8.38
CA GLN A 38 -1.59 -3.55 -7.37
C GLN A 38 -1.58 -5.08 -7.49
N ALA A 39 -1.76 -5.75 -6.36
CA ALA A 39 -1.89 -7.21 -6.29
C ALA A 39 -2.93 -7.62 -5.25
N LYS A 40 -3.45 -8.85 -5.36
CA LYS A 40 -4.27 -9.47 -4.33
C LYS A 40 -3.37 -9.94 -3.19
N GLY A 41 -3.87 -9.81 -1.98
CA GLY A 41 -3.17 -10.16 -0.76
C GLY A 41 -4.13 -10.57 0.36
N SER A 42 -3.65 -10.52 1.60
CA SER A 42 -4.53 -10.75 2.75
C SER A 42 -5.58 -9.65 2.87
N TRP A 43 -6.74 -9.99 3.44
CA TRP A 43 -7.81 -9.03 3.69
C TRP A 43 -7.46 -8.05 4.80
N VAL A 44 -7.77 -6.78 4.57
CA VAL A 44 -7.68 -5.70 5.55
C VAL A 44 -8.98 -4.89 5.46
N GLU A 45 -9.82 -4.98 6.49
CA GLU A 45 -11.12 -4.30 6.58
C GLU A 45 -11.97 -4.42 5.31
N GLY A 46 -12.13 -5.63 4.78
CA GLY A 46 -12.95 -5.88 3.59
C GLY A 46 -12.30 -5.51 2.26
N ASN A 47 -11.01 -5.18 2.23
CA ASN A 47 -10.24 -4.95 1.01
C ASN A 47 -9.00 -5.87 0.97
N ASN A 48 -8.85 -6.66 -0.09
CA ASN A 48 -7.71 -7.56 -0.30
C ASN A 48 -6.69 -7.04 -1.32
N ILE A 49 -6.79 -5.78 -1.72
CA ILE A 49 -5.86 -5.14 -2.63
C ILE A 49 -4.70 -4.52 -1.84
N TRP A 50 -3.50 -4.70 -2.37
CA TRP A 50 -2.27 -4.12 -1.86
C TRP A 50 -1.57 -3.36 -2.98
N TYR A 51 -0.99 -2.21 -2.64
CA TYR A 51 -0.19 -1.40 -3.56
C TYR A 51 1.29 -1.61 -3.32
N ARG A 52 2.04 -1.85 -4.41
CA ARG A 52 3.51 -1.82 -4.41
C ARG A 52 3.99 -0.39 -4.52
N LEU A 53 4.88 0.03 -3.63
CA LEU A 53 5.48 1.36 -3.68
C LEU A 53 6.44 1.49 -4.88
N HIS A 54 6.57 2.71 -5.41
CA HIS A 54 7.53 3.05 -6.45
C HIS A 54 8.84 3.55 -5.83
N GLY A 55 9.98 3.18 -6.42
CA GLY A 55 11.32 3.57 -5.95
C GLY A 55 11.76 2.97 -4.59
N LYS A 56 10.84 2.37 -3.82
CA LYS A 56 11.13 1.71 -2.55
C LYS A 56 10.53 0.29 -2.52
N PRO A 57 11.20 -0.69 -1.91
CA PRO A 57 10.63 -2.02 -1.75
C PRO A 57 9.44 -1.98 -0.80
N GLY A 58 8.44 -2.81 -1.07
CA GLY A 58 7.35 -3.09 -0.14
C GLY A 58 5.96 -2.78 -0.65
N TRP A 59 5.02 -3.18 0.19
CA TRP A 59 3.58 -3.20 -0.07
C TRP A 59 2.83 -2.53 1.08
N VAL A 60 1.75 -1.84 0.74
CA VAL A 60 0.83 -1.24 1.68
C VAL A 60 -0.60 -1.66 1.36
N ALA A 61 -1.44 -1.82 2.38
CA ALA A 61 -2.83 -2.18 2.17
C ALA A 61 -3.56 -1.03 1.46
N ALA A 62 -4.21 -1.31 0.33
CA ALA A 62 -4.92 -0.31 -0.46
C ALA A 62 -6.07 0.34 0.31
N ARG A 63 -6.60 -0.37 1.32
CA ARG A 63 -7.57 0.14 2.28
C ARG A 63 -7.22 1.51 2.85
N PHE A 64 -5.93 1.80 3.03
CA PHE A 64 -5.45 2.99 3.72
C PHE A 64 -4.71 3.99 2.82
N VAL A 65 -4.84 3.84 1.50
CA VAL A 65 -4.23 4.75 0.53
C VAL A 65 -5.29 5.19 -0.47
N HIS A 66 -5.51 6.50 -0.56
CA HIS A 66 -6.31 7.06 -1.64
C HIS A 66 -5.43 7.22 -2.88
N ASN A 67 -5.75 6.51 -3.97
CA ASN A 67 -5.08 6.64 -5.26
C ASN A 67 -5.83 7.64 -6.15
N TYR A 68 -5.09 8.60 -6.74
CA TYR A 68 -5.69 9.63 -7.59
C TYR A 68 -5.96 9.13 -9.02
N THR A 69 -5.35 8.02 -9.41
CA THR A 69 -5.48 7.40 -10.73
C THR A 69 -5.63 5.90 -10.57
N PRO A 70 -6.35 5.20 -11.47
CA PRO A 70 -6.40 3.74 -11.47
C PRO A 70 -5.00 3.11 -11.42
N VAL A 71 -4.80 2.19 -10.49
CA VAL A 71 -3.52 1.48 -10.32
C VAL A 71 -3.57 0.20 -11.14
N GLN A 72 -2.59 -0.01 -12.02
CA GLN A 72 -2.52 -1.20 -12.87
C GLN A 72 -2.14 -2.44 -12.05
N TRP A 73 -2.61 -3.61 -12.45
CA TRP A 73 -2.20 -4.88 -11.84
C TRP A 73 -0.72 -5.16 -12.09
N CYS A 74 -0.05 -5.77 -11.11
CA CYS A 74 1.31 -6.25 -11.30
C CYS A 74 1.31 -7.38 -12.34
N ARG A 75 2.31 -7.36 -13.22
CA ARG A 75 2.60 -8.46 -14.15
C ARG A 75 3.49 -9.50 -13.48
#